data_AF-A0A7W1KJB5-F1
#
_entry.id   AF-A0A7W1KJB5-F1
#
_cell.length_a   1.000
_cell.length_b   1.000
_cell.length_c   1.000
_cell.angle_alpha   90.00
_cell.angle_beta   90.00
_cell.angle_gamma   90.00
#
_symmetry.space_group_name_H-M   'P 1'
#
loop_
_entity.id
_entity.type
_entity.pdbx_description
1 polymer ?
#
loop_
_entity_poly.entity_id
_entity_poly.type
_entity_poly.pdbx_seq_one_letter_code
_entity_poly.pdbx_strand_id
1 'polypeptide(L)'
;MTFSNPAGSAAAVAPTYVRALLDLLGRRDPVEVLDELVPWLSARIQGLDDATLRRPEAPGKWSVIEVLQHLADSDLVFSYRLKMVLTEDSPPLQGYDQD
;
A
#
# COMPACT_ATOMS: atom_id res chain seq x y z
N MET A 1 1.06 -16.75 -4.27
CA MET A 1 1.65 -16.48 -2.94
C MET A 1 0.68 -15.58 -2.20
N THR A 2 0.26 -15.92 -0.98
CA THR A 2 -0.74 -15.13 -0.24
C THR A 2 -0.01 -14.07 0.58
N PHE A 3 -0.14 -12.80 0.21
CA PHE A 3 0.41 -11.66 0.95
C PHE A 3 -0.54 -11.23 2.06
N SER A 4 -0.79 -12.12 3.03
CA SER A 4 -1.62 -11.76 4.20
C SER A 4 -0.71 -11.54 5.40
N ASN A 5 -0.66 -10.32 5.92
CA ASN A 5 -0.04 -10.02 7.21
C ASN A 5 -0.98 -10.51 8.32
N PRO A 6 -0.69 -11.61 9.04
CA PRO A 6 -1.54 -12.06 10.12
C PRO A 6 -1.27 -11.17 11.33
N ALA A 7 -2.21 -10.28 11.64
CA ALA A 7 -2.12 -9.33 12.75
C ALA A 7 -1.75 -9.98 14.12
N GLY A 8 -1.97 -11.29 14.29
CA GLY A 8 -1.71 -12.04 15.53
C GLY A 8 -0.36 -12.77 15.66
N SER A 9 0.46 -12.86 14.61
CA SER A 9 1.78 -13.54 14.65
C SER A 9 2.94 -12.69 14.10
N ALA A 10 2.68 -11.39 13.95
CA ALA A 10 3.49 -10.43 13.20
C ALA A 10 4.99 -10.51 13.47
N ALA A 11 5.45 -10.62 14.72
CA ALA A 11 6.88 -10.62 15.03
C ALA A 11 7.64 -11.85 14.47
N ALA A 12 7.04 -13.05 14.55
CA ALA A 12 7.69 -14.28 14.07
C ALA A 12 7.67 -14.42 12.55
N VAL A 13 6.65 -13.84 11.90
CA VAL A 13 6.46 -13.91 10.44
C VAL A 13 6.96 -12.68 9.70
N ALA A 14 7.23 -11.57 10.40
CA ALA A 14 7.67 -10.31 9.82
C ALA A 14 8.90 -10.46 8.90
N PRO A 15 9.98 -11.18 9.26
CA PRO A 15 11.13 -11.31 8.37
C PRO A 15 10.77 -11.98 7.04
N THR A 16 9.92 -13.00 7.07
CA THR A 16 9.45 -13.71 5.87
C THR A 16 8.52 -12.83 5.03
N TYR A 17 7.60 -12.12 5.68
CA TYR A 17 6.68 -11.20 5.03
C TYR A 17 7.41 -10.03 4.37
N VAL A 18 8.33 -9.39 5.10
CA VAL A 18 9.18 -8.30 4.58
C VAL A 18 10.02 -8.80 3.41
N ARG A 19 10.64 -9.98 3.51
CA ARG A 19 11.39 -10.56 2.38
C ARG A 19 10.51 -10.77 1.15
N ALA A 20 9.32 -11.37 1.32
CA ALA A 20 8.40 -11.59 0.22
C ALA A 20 7.97 -10.28 -0.47
N LEU A 21 7.82 -9.18 0.27
CA LEU A 21 7.55 -7.86 -0.30
C LEU A 21 8.77 -7.29 -1.03
N LEU A 22 9.96 -7.38 -0.43
CA LEU A 22 11.20 -6.91 -1.08
C LEU A 22 11.51 -7.70 -2.36
N ASP A 23 11.18 -8.99 -2.39
CA ASP A 23 11.36 -9.83 -3.58
C ASP A 23 10.49 -9.35 -4.76
N LEU A 24 9.34 -8.70 -4.51
CA LEU A 24 8.51 -8.10 -5.57
C LEU A 24 9.20 -6.94 -6.28
N LEU A 25 10.12 -6.23 -5.59
CA LEU A 25 10.92 -5.17 -6.21
C LEU A 25 11.98 -5.74 -7.16
N GLY A 26 12.38 -7.01 -6.96
CA GLY A 26 13.48 -7.63 -7.69
C GLY A 26 14.78 -6.85 -7.51
N ARG A 27 15.27 -6.23 -8.59
CA ARG A 27 16.51 -5.42 -8.58
C ARG A 27 16.26 -3.91 -8.66
N ARG A 28 14.99 -3.47 -8.62
CA ARG A 28 14.61 -2.08 -8.81
C ARG A 28 14.84 -1.28 -7.54
N ASP A 29 15.16 0.01 -7.69
CA ASP A 29 15.21 0.93 -6.57
C ASP A 29 13.77 1.19 -6.05
N PRO A 30 13.48 0.99 -4.75
CA PRO A 30 12.16 1.25 -4.21
C PRO A 30 11.69 2.71 -4.40
N VAL A 31 12.60 3.68 -4.40
CA VAL A 31 12.27 5.10 -4.60
C VAL A 31 11.83 5.33 -6.05
N GLU A 32 12.50 4.72 -7.02
CA GLU A 32 12.08 4.78 -8.44
C GLU A 32 10.71 4.13 -8.64
N VAL A 33 10.45 2.99 -7.98
CA VAL A 33 9.14 2.32 -8.04
C VAL A 33 8.03 3.20 -7.47
N LEU A 34 8.30 3.92 -6.38
CA LEU A 34 7.35 4.86 -5.78
C LEU A 34 7.10 6.07 -6.69
N ASP A 35 8.14 6.63 -7.33
CA ASP A 35 8.01 7.77 -8.25
C ASP A 35 7.14 7.42 -9.48
N GLU A 36 7.18 6.17 -9.91
CA GLU A 36 6.37 5.67 -11.02
C GLU A 36 4.89 5.39 -10.66
N LEU A 37 4.51 5.33 -9.38
CA LEU A 37 3.19 4.87 -8.96
C LEU A 37 2.05 5.73 -9.53
N VAL A 38 2.14 7.05 -9.35
CA VAL A 38 1.11 8.00 -9.79
C VAL A 38 0.93 8.01 -11.32
N PRO A 39 1.98 8.12 -12.15
CA PRO A 39 1.81 8.05 -13.60
C PRO A 39 1.31 6.67 -14.05
N TRP A 40 1.74 5.59 -13.39
CA TRP A 40 1.29 4.23 -13.69
C TRP A 40 -0.21 4.03 -13.43
N LEU A 41 -0.72 4.54 -12.30
CA LEU A 41 -2.14 4.51 -11.94
C LEU A 41 -2.96 5.38 -12.90
N SER A 42 -2.50 6.61 -13.12
CA SER A 42 -3.18 7.60 -13.97
C SER A 42 -3.42 7.05 -15.38
N ALA A 43 -2.39 6.42 -15.98
CA ALA A 43 -2.49 5.82 -17.31
C ALA A 43 -3.51 4.66 -17.40
N ARG A 44 -3.78 3.96 -16.28
CA ARG A 44 -4.69 2.79 -16.24
C ARG A 44 -6.14 3.15 -15.99
N ILE A 45 -6.38 4.29 -15.35
CA ILE A 45 -7.74 4.78 -15.11
C ILE A 45 -8.18 5.80 -16.16
N GLN A 46 -7.27 6.22 -17.04
CA GLN A 46 -7.57 7.15 -18.12
C GLN A 46 -8.67 6.59 -19.04
N GLY A 47 -9.73 7.38 -19.21
CA GLY A 47 -10.85 7.05 -20.10
C GLY A 47 -11.91 6.13 -19.48
N LEU A 48 -11.75 5.70 -18.23
CA LEU A 48 -12.82 5.02 -17.49
C LEU A 48 -13.91 6.03 -17.09
N ASP A 49 -15.16 5.63 -17.20
CA ASP A 49 -16.29 6.42 -16.72
C ASP A 49 -16.49 6.25 -15.20
N ASP A 50 -17.22 7.19 -14.59
CA ASP A 50 -17.46 7.20 -13.15
C ASP A 50 -18.19 5.93 -12.68
N ALA A 51 -19.09 5.39 -13.51
CA ALA A 51 -19.81 4.15 -13.22
C ALA A 51 -18.85 2.95 -13.12
N THR A 52 -17.83 2.87 -13.97
CA THR A 52 -16.81 1.82 -13.91
C THR A 52 -15.89 2.02 -12.72
N LEU A 53 -15.47 3.26 -12.44
CA LEU A 53 -14.59 3.55 -11.30
C LEU A 53 -15.23 3.21 -9.95
N ARG A 54 -16.55 3.37 -9.84
CA ARG A 54 -17.33 3.09 -8.62
C ARG A 54 -17.89 1.68 -8.54
N ARG A 55 -17.69 0.84 -9.56
CA ARG A 55 -18.21 -0.54 -9.55
C ARG A 55 -17.32 -1.42 -8.66
N PRO A 56 -17.87 -2.04 -7.59
CA PRO A 56 -17.15 -3.04 -6.81
C PRO A 56 -16.70 -4.23 -7.66
N GLU A 57 -15.56 -4.83 -7.35
CA GLU A 57 -15.09 -6.07 -8.02
C GLU A 57 -16.05 -7.25 -7.78
N ALA A 58 -16.58 -7.36 -6.56
CA ALA A 58 -17.58 -8.32 -6.14
C ALA A 58 -18.36 -7.77 -4.93
N PRO A 59 -19.48 -8.39 -4.52
CA PRO A 59 -20.22 -7.96 -3.33
C PRO A 59 -19.31 -7.88 -2.08
N GLY A 60 -19.24 -6.70 -1.46
CA GLY A 60 -18.40 -6.44 -0.28
C GLY A 60 -16.90 -6.26 -0.58
N LYS A 61 -16.50 -6.11 -1.85
CA LYS A 61 -15.14 -5.74 -2.25
C LYS A 61 -15.08 -4.28 -2.66
N TRP A 62 -13.87 -3.72 -2.62
CA TRP A 62 -13.65 -2.35 -3.07
C TRP A 62 -13.83 -2.21 -4.59
N SER A 63 -14.29 -1.04 -4.98
CA SER A 63 -14.23 -0.47 -6.31
C SER A 63 -12.86 0.15 -6.59
N VAL A 64 -12.62 0.54 -7.83
CA VAL A 64 -11.35 1.18 -8.22
C VAL A 64 -11.15 2.48 -7.45
N ILE A 65 -12.20 3.30 -7.28
CA ILE A 65 -12.08 4.58 -6.58
C ILE A 65 -11.75 4.39 -5.09
N GLU A 66 -12.32 3.37 -4.45
CA GLU A 66 -12.04 3.05 -3.04
C GLU A 66 -10.58 2.57 -2.87
N VAL A 67 -10.07 1.75 -3.80
CA VAL A 67 -8.65 1.35 -3.81
C VAL A 67 -7.74 2.58 -3.95
N LEU A 68 -8.06 3.51 -4.85
CA LEU A 68 -7.26 4.73 -5.04
C LEU A 68 -7.27 5.64 -3.81
N GLN A 69 -8.43 5.77 -3.14
CA GLN A 69 -8.55 6.52 -1.89
C GLN A 69 -7.71 5.88 -0.79
N HIS A 70 -7.81 4.56 -0.63
CA HIS A 70 -7.03 3.81 0.34
C HIS A 70 -5.51 3.93 0.10
N LEU A 71 -5.07 3.92 -1.16
CA LEU A 71 -3.64 4.17 -1.49
C LEU A 71 -3.20 5.58 -1.09
N ALA A 72 -4.04 6.60 -1.33
CA ALA A 72 -3.73 7.97 -0.92
C ALA A 72 -3.64 8.11 0.62
N ASP A 73 -4.56 7.50 1.36
CA ASP A 73 -4.53 7.48 2.83
C ASP A 73 -3.31 6.72 3.36
N SER A 74 -2.97 5.60 2.72
CA SER A 74 -1.77 4.81 3.02
C SER A 74 -0.49 5.61 2.83
N ASP A 75 -0.38 6.37 1.73
CA ASP A 75 0.79 7.21 1.45
C ASP A 75 0.97 8.33 2.48
N LEU A 76 -0.13 8.93 2.95
CA LEU A 76 -0.09 9.94 4.01
C LEU A 76 0.44 9.35 5.33
N VAL A 77 -0.09 8.19 5.74
CA VAL A 77 0.35 7.52 6.96
C VAL A 77 1.79 7.02 6.84
N PHE A 78 2.16 6.45 5.69
CA PHE A 78 3.52 5.99 5.42
C PHE A 78 4.53 7.15 5.48
N SER A 79 4.20 8.29 4.86
CA SER A 79 5.04 9.49 4.88
C SER A 79 5.29 10.02 6.30
N TYR A 80 4.27 9.96 7.16
CA TYR A 80 4.42 10.32 8.57
C TYR A 80 5.32 9.33 9.31
N ARG A 81 5.11 8.03 9.13
CA ARG A 81 5.94 6.98 9.75
C ARG A 81 7.40 7.05 9.29
N LEU A 82 7.65 7.30 8.01
CA LEU A 82 9.00 7.44 7.48
C LEU A 82 9.74 8.60 8.15
N LYS A 83 9.07 9.74 8.36
CA LYS A 83 9.66 10.88 9.09
C LYS A 83 10.02 10.49 10.52
N MET A 84 9.11 9.84 11.26
CA MET A 84 9.40 9.36 12.62
C MET A 84 10.63 8.44 12.64
N VAL A 85 10.69 7.45 11.73
CA VAL A 85 11.82 6.52 11.63
C VAL A 85 13.15 7.24 11.38
N LEU A 86 13.13 8.35 10.63
CA LEU A 86 14.33 9.14 10.35
C LEU A 86 14.73 10.07 11.50
N THR A 87 13.81 10.42 12.40
CA THR A 87 14.03 11.49 13.40
C THR A 87 14.01 11.01 14.86
N GLU A 88 13.55 9.78 15.12
CA GLU A 88 13.35 9.26 16.47
C GLU A 88 14.04 7.90 16.63
N ASP A 89 14.50 7.59 17.84
CA ASP A 89 15.04 6.26 18.16
C ASP A 89 13.88 5.30 18.46
N SER A 90 13.70 4.31 17.56
CA SER A 90 12.72 3.22 17.71
C SER A 90 11.28 3.71 17.99
N PRO A 91 10.71 4.60 17.16
CA PRO A 91 9.40 5.20 17.42
C PRO A 91 8.27 4.16 17.35
N PRO A 92 7.22 4.30 18.19
CA PRO A 92 6.01 3.50 18.04
C PRO A 92 5.30 3.88 16.73
N LEU A 93 5.15 2.91 15.82
CA LEU A 93 4.44 3.13 14.56
C LEU A 93 2.95 2.90 14.74
N GLN A 94 2.19 3.99 14.86
CA GLN A 94 0.74 3.94 15.07
C GLN A 94 0.02 3.32 13.87
N GLY A 95 -0.81 2.31 14.11
CA GLY A 95 -1.77 1.75 13.15
C GLY A 95 -2.93 2.71 12.87
N TYR A 96 -3.66 2.47 11.79
CA TYR A 96 -4.92 3.17 11.51
C TYR A 96 -5.97 2.19 11.01
N ASP A 97 -7.23 2.63 11.03
CA ASP A 97 -8.35 1.86 10.49
C ASP A 97 -8.35 1.96 8.97
N GLN A 98 -8.19 0.81 8.32
CA GLN A 98 -7.91 0.67 6.89
C GLN A 98 -9.16 0.35 6.07
N ASP A 99 -10.25 0.01 6.76
CA ASP A 99 -11.50 -0.51 6.21
C ASP A 99 -12.61 0.55 6.11
#